data_AF-A0ABD7VCQ7-F1
#
_entry.id   AF-A0ABD7VCQ7-F1
#
_cell.length_a   1.000
_cell.length_b   1.000
_cell.length_c   1.000
_cell.angle_alpha   90.00
_cell.angle_beta   90.00
_cell.angle_gamma   90.00
#
_symmetry.space_group_name_H-M   'P 1'
#
loop_
_entity.id
_entity.type
_entity.pdbx_description
1 polymer ?
#
loop_
_entity_poly.entity_id
_entity_poly.type
_entity_poly.pdbx_seq_one_letter_code
_entity_poly.pdbx_strand_id
1 'polypeptide(L)'
;MNIWLGAALAALLSLSAHAATTDISPRIQQVNYKSGYGSVQFKQSIKGYKTAEYKLNAKAGQILNVDFKPTNTSAYFNITAKNSDYALFNGSMMGNHFLGSLPADGEYTVQVYLMRNAARRNEVADYAISLSLANGDAVDNNAAFDQALELQGIHFHVKADQVDGKSIVRIEPKGLEIDNTVQTRPLNGNIVRAEIGDLNNDGSPEIYVFTRRPGRGMPGELIAYSANNKKSLSEIYLPPISENPKIADGYQGEDSFAVVENTLVQRFPVYNSTDAGAGRTGKMRQVQYKLVAGEAGWVLREDKVTEY
;
A
#
# COMPACT_ATOMS: atom_id res chain seq x y z
N MET A 1 28.13 4.85 -77.56
CA MET A 1 27.21 3.98 -76.81
C MET A 1 28.07 3.12 -75.89
N ASN A 2 28.15 3.46 -74.61
CA ASN A 2 28.70 2.64 -73.53
C ASN A 2 28.16 3.23 -72.21
N ILE A 3 27.39 2.43 -71.49
CA ILE A 3 26.65 2.81 -70.28
C ILE A 3 27.50 2.35 -69.10
N TRP A 4 27.85 3.27 -68.20
CA TRP A 4 28.43 2.94 -66.89
C TRP A 4 27.32 2.90 -65.85
N LEU A 5 27.17 1.75 -65.18
CA LEU A 5 26.35 1.59 -63.97
C LEU A 5 27.09 2.26 -62.79
N GLY A 6 26.49 3.30 -62.21
CA GLY A 6 26.90 3.86 -60.92
C GLY A 6 25.83 3.54 -59.87
N ALA A 7 26.19 2.72 -58.88
CA ALA A 7 25.35 2.39 -57.74
C ALA A 7 25.21 3.59 -56.79
N ALA A 8 23.98 3.98 -56.46
CA ALA A 8 23.70 4.97 -55.42
C ALA A 8 23.28 4.26 -54.12
N LEU A 9 24.15 4.39 -53.12
CA LEU A 9 23.96 3.91 -51.75
C LEU A 9 22.99 4.85 -51.01
N ALA A 10 21.76 4.40 -50.74
CA ALA A 10 20.82 5.13 -49.89
C ALA A 10 21.07 4.76 -48.43
N ALA A 11 21.76 5.63 -47.70
CA ALA A 11 21.88 5.53 -46.25
C ALA A 11 20.57 5.98 -45.59
N LEU A 12 19.74 5.02 -45.15
CA LEU A 12 18.61 5.26 -44.26
C LEU A 12 19.13 5.62 -42.87
N LEU A 13 19.15 6.92 -42.55
CA LEU A 13 19.27 7.43 -41.19
C LEU A 13 18.01 7.04 -40.40
N SER A 14 18.08 5.91 -39.69
CA SER A 14 17.10 5.55 -38.67
C SER A 14 17.26 6.50 -37.48
N LEU A 15 16.50 7.60 -37.48
CA LEU A 15 16.29 8.42 -36.30
C LEU A 15 15.48 7.60 -35.29
N SER A 16 16.17 7.01 -34.32
CA SER A 16 15.56 6.48 -33.11
C SER A 16 14.81 7.63 -32.43
N ALA A 17 13.49 7.65 -32.59
CA ALA A 17 12.60 8.49 -31.81
C ALA A 17 12.78 8.09 -30.34
N HIS A 18 13.68 8.80 -29.65
CA HIS A 18 13.69 8.83 -28.21
C HIS A 18 12.30 9.35 -27.85
N ALA A 19 11.49 8.50 -27.23
CA ALA A 19 10.26 8.94 -26.59
C ALA A 19 10.69 9.95 -25.54
N ALA A 20 10.66 11.23 -25.90
CA ALA A 20 10.76 12.32 -24.96
C ALA A 20 9.62 12.10 -23.98
N THR A 21 9.94 11.63 -22.78
CA THR A 21 9.09 11.83 -21.62
C THR A 21 8.98 13.34 -21.51
N THR A 22 7.90 13.92 -22.04
CA THR A 22 7.60 15.33 -21.81
C THR A 22 7.63 15.52 -20.30
N ASP A 23 8.62 16.28 -19.84
CA ASP A 23 8.82 16.62 -18.43
C ASP A 23 7.70 17.60 -18.05
N ILE A 24 6.53 17.05 -17.75
CA ILE A 24 5.34 17.83 -17.41
C ILE A 24 5.50 18.20 -15.93
N SER A 25 5.81 19.47 -15.69
CA SER A 25 5.96 19.96 -14.32
C SER A 25 4.68 19.74 -13.50
N PRO A 26 4.78 19.21 -12.27
CA PRO A 26 3.64 19.03 -11.39
C PRO A 26 3.05 20.38 -10.97
N ARG A 27 1.74 20.41 -10.68
CA ARG A 27 1.15 21.52 -9.92
C ARG A 27 1.60 21.39 -8.47
N ILE A 28 2.40 22.33 -7.97
CA ILE A 28 2.90 22.31 -6.60
C ILE A 28 1.99 23.15 -5.69
N GLN A 29 1.56 22.58 -4.57
CA GLN A 29 0.82 23.22 -3.50
C GLN A 29 1.61 23.09 -2.20
N GLN A 30 2.11 24.20 -1.66
CA GLN A 30 2.67 24.20 -0.33
C GLN A 30 1.54 24.09 0.71
N VAL A 31 1.69 23.17 1.66
CA VAL A 31 0.79 22.97 2.78
C VAL A 31 1.48 23.48 4.04
N ASN A 32 0.95 24.58 4.57
CA ASN A 32 1.47 25.23 5.76
C ASN A 32 0.45 25.13 6.89
N TYR A 33 0.87 24.56 8.01
CA TYR A 33 0.07 24.47 9.22
C TYR A 33 0.45 25.56 10.20
N LYS A 34 -0.52 26.35 10.70
CA LYS A 34 -0.25 27.51 11.56
C LYS A 34 0.54 27.17 12.84
N SER A 35 0.31 25.99 13.41
CA SER A 35 0.96 25.49 14.63
C SER A 35 1.95 24.34 14.36
N GLY A 36 2.35 24.11 13.10
CA GLY A 36 3.15 22.95 12.72
C GLY A 36 2.37 21.62 12.64
N TYR A 37 1.07 21.66 12.91
CA TYR A 37 0.10 20.57 12.77
C TYR A 37 -1.29 21.17 12.45
N GLY A 38 -2.20 20.38 11.92
CA GLY A 38 -3.56 20.79 11.56
C GLY A 38 -4.14 19.96 10.42
N SER A 39 -5.30 20.36 9.91
CA SER A 39 -5.95 19.70 8.78
C SER A 39 -6.26 20.70 7.67
N VAL A 40 -6.02 20.30 6.43
CA VAL A 40 -6.41 21.04 5.23
C VAL A 40 -7.10 20.11 4.24
N GLN A 41 -8.03 20.64 3.45
CA GLN A 41 -8.69 19.89 2.40
C GLN A 41 -8.63 20.65 1.07
N PHE A 42 -8.41 19.91 -0.01
CA PHE A 42 -8.42 20.42 -1.38
C PHE A 42 -9.42 19.63 -2.23
N LYS A 43 -10.12 20.33 -3.13
CA LYS A 43 -10.91 19.73 -4.21
C LYS A 43 -10.31 20.20 -5.53
N GLN A 44 -9.76 19.28 -6.32
CA GLN A 44 -8.98 19.61 -7.51
C GLN A 44 -9.14 18.54 -8.59
N SER A 45 -8.46 18.74 -9.72
CA SER A 45 -8.46 17.82 -10.87
C SER A 45 -7.05 17.63 -11.42
N ILE A 46 -6.79 16.44 -11.96
CA ILE A 46 -5.63 16.09 -12.80
C ILE A 46 -6.10 15.44 -14.11
N LYS A 47 -5.29 15.58 -15.17
CA LYS A 47 -5.62 15.05 -16.50
C LYS A 47 -4.37 14.51 -17.21
N GLY A 48 -4.50 13.32 -17.79
CA GLY A 48 -3.41 12.68 -18.53
C GLY A 48 -2.18 12.48 -17.63
N TYR A 49 -1.02 12.93 -18.11
CA TYR A 49 0.24 12.85 -17.37
C TYR A 49 0.49 14.00 -16.38
N LYS A 50 -0.44 14.95 -16.24
CA LYS A 50 -0.31 16.04 -15.25
C LYS A 50 -0.50 15.47 -13.85
N THR A 51 0.38 15.84 -12.94
CA THR A 51 0.33 15.46 -11.52
C THR A 51 0.13 16.69 -10.63
N ALA A 52 -0.21 16.46 -9.36
CA ALA A 52 -0.24 17.49 -8.34
C ALA A 52 0.59 17.04 -7.14
N GLU A 53 1.37 17.95 -6.57
CA GLU A 53 2.24 17.69 -5.41
C GLU A 53 1.84 18.60 -4.26
N TYR A 54 1.49 17.99 -3.13
CA TYR A 54 1.30 18.70 -1.86
C TYR A 54 2.54 18.54 -1.01
N LYS A 55 3.25 19.65 -0.77
CA LYS A 55 4.50 19.66 -0.01
C LYS A 55 4.23 20.16 1.40
N LEU A 56 4.56 19.35 2.40
CA LEU A 56 4.38 19.66 3.81
C LEU A 56 5.70 19.45 4.56
N ASN A 57 5.99 20.31 5.54
CA ASN A 57 7.07 20.08 6.49
C ASN A 57 6.52 19.37 7.71
N ALA A 58 7.24 18.36 8.19
CA ALA A 58 6.87 17.62 9.37
C ALA A 58 8.09 17.21 10.20
N LYS A 59 7.83 16.78 11.43
CA LYS A 59 8.77 16.25 12.40
C LYS A 59 8.61 14.74 12.52
N ALA A 60 9.70 14.05 12.82
CA ALA A 60 9.67 12.64 13.16
C ALA A 60 8.67 12.41 14.31
N GLY A 61 7.89 11.34 14.22
CA GLY A 61 6.86 11.02 15.21
C GLY A 61 5.50 11.67 14.97
N GLN A 62 5.41 12.75 14.19
CA GLN A 62 4.10 13.32 13.82
C GLN A 62 3.29 12.32 12.99
N ILE A 63 1.98 12.30 13.18
CA ILE A 63 1.06 11.43 12.45
C ILE A 63 0.52 12.19 11.24
N LEU A 64 0.70 11.63 10.05
CA LEU A 64 0.06 12.11 8.83
C LEU A 64 -1.11 11.18 8.50
N ASN A 65 -2.30 11.78 8.37
CA ASN A 65 -3.47 11.19 7.74
C ASN A 65 -3.71 11.83 6.37
N VAL A 66 -3.81 11.00 5.34
CA VAL A 66 -4.21 11.38 3.98
C VAL A 66 -5.47 10.61 3.60
N ASP A 67 -6.57 11.34 3.42
CA ASP A 67 -7.82 10.80 2.88
C ASP A 67 -7.98 11.27 1.44
N PHE A 68 -7.89 10.35 0.48
CA PHE A 68 -8.00 10.64 -0.94
C PHE A 68 -9.30 10.04 -1.53
N LYS A 69 -10.07 10.87 -2.23
CA LYS A 69 -11.37 10.49 -2.81
C LYS A 69 -11.42 10.89 -4.29
N PRO A 70 -10.88 10.06 -5.19
CA PRO A 70 -10.92 10.32 -6.62
C PRO A 70 -12.22 9.84 -7.27
N THR A 71 -12.61 10.50 -8.36
CA THR A 71 -13.68 10.04 -9.28
C THR A 71 -13.19 8.97 -10.24
N ASN A 72 -11.88 8.88 -10.49
CA ASN A 72 -11.27 7.88 -11.35
C ASN A 72 -10.55 6.83 -10.50
N THR A 73 -10.89 5.55 -10.69
CA THR A 73 -10.30 4.42 -9.94
C THR A 73 -8.82 4.17 -10.27
N SER A 74 -8.31 4.75 -11.35
CA SER A 74 -6.89 4.72 -11.72
C SER A 74 -6.10 5.91 -11.17
N ALA A 75 -6.71 6.78 -10.36
CA ALA A 75 -6.01 7.87 -9.68
C ALA A 75 -5.59 7.45 -8.27
N TYR A 76 -4.35 7.78 -7.92
CA TYR A 76 -3.74 7.41 -6.63
C TYR A 76 -2.85 8.54 -6.13
N PHE A 77 -2.30 8.37 -4.92
CA PHE A 77 -1.24 9.23 -4.40
C PHE A 77 -0.07 8.41 -3.86
N ASN A 78 1.12 8.99 -3.89
CA ASN A 78 2.30 8.49 -3.18
C ASN A 78 2.73 9.48 -2.11
N ILE A 79 3.36 9.00 -1.05
CA ILE A 79 4.01 9.85 -0.04
C ILE A 79 5.51 9.57 -0.06
N THR A 80 6.34 10.59 -0.20
CA THR A 80 7.80 10.48 -0.19
C THR A 80 8.42 11.56 0.70
N ALA A 81 9.38 11.21 1.55
CA ALA A 81 10.23 12.20 2.19
C ALA A 81 11.25 12.77 1.18
N LYS A 82 11.63 14.02 1.34
CA LYS A 82 12.66 14.65 0.51
C LYS A 82 13.98 13.91 0.64
N ASN A 83 14.66 13.70 -0.48
CA ASN A 83 15.91 12.93 -0.58
C ASN A 83 15.77 11.45 -0.15
N SER A 84 14.55 10.93 -0.07
CA SER A 84 14.32 9.52 0.17
C SER A 84 14.38 8.74 -1.13
N ASP A 85 15.12 7.64 -1.13
CA ASP A 85 15.14 6.68 -2.24
C ASP A 85 13.90 5.77 -2.27
N TYR A 86 12.96 5.96 -1.34
CA TYR A 86 11.73 5.19 -1.24
C TYR A 86 10.48 6.05 -0.94
N ALA A 87 9.33 5.56 -1.41
CA ALA A 87 8.02 6.07 -1.03
C ALA A 87 7.55 5.42 0.28
N LEU A 88 7.10 6.25 1.21
CA LEU A 88 6.47 5.86 2.46
C LEU A 88 5.09 5.24 2.25
N PHE A 89 4.40 5.68 1.19
CA PHE A 89 3.11 5.16 0.79
C PHE A 89 3.02 5.12 -0.73
N ASN A 90 2.49 4.02 -1.26
CA ASN A 90 2.18 3.86 -2.67
C ASN A 90 0.69 3.52 -2.84
N GLY A 91 -0.11 4.52 -3.20
CA GLY A 91 -1.56 4.38 -3.25
C GLY A 91 -2.06 3.41 -4.32
N SER A 92 -1.29 3.21 -5.39
CA SER A 92 -1.65 2.19 -6.41
C SER A 92 -1.65 0.76 -5.86
N MET A 93 -0.98 0.55 -4.73
CA MET A 93 -0.88 -0.73 -4.05
C MET A 93 -1.69 -0.74 -2.75
N MET A 94 -1.68 0.38 -2.03
CA MET A 94 -2.19 0.48 -0.66
C MET A 94 -3.58 1.15 -0.57
N GLY A 95 -4.09 1.66 -1.69
CA GLY A 95 -5.38 2.31 -1.78
C GLY A 95 -5.32 3.83 -1.60
N ASN A 96 -6.45 4.41 -1.22
CA ASN A 96 -6.66 5.86 -1.22
C ASN A 96 -6.70 6.48 0.18
N HIS A 97 -6.13 5.79 1.17
CA HIS A 97 -6.02 6.29 2.53
C HIS A 97 -4.65 5.94 3.11
N PHE A 98 -4.06 6.87 3.84
CA PHE A 98 -2.85 6.65 4.63
C PHE A 98 -3.03 7.22 6.02
N LEU A 99 -2.70 6.44 7.05
CA LEU A 99 -2.55 6.91 8.41
C LEU A 99 -1.24 6.35 8.96
N GLY A 100 -0.30 7.22 9.32
CA GLY A 100 0.97 6.74 9.84
C GLY A 100 1.87 7.81 10.43
N SER A 101 2.74 7.37 11.34
CA SER A 101 3.82 8.20 11.89
C SER A 101 4.92 8.43 10.85
N LEU A 102 5.38 9.67 10.78
CA LEU A 102 6.44 10.10 9.87
C LEU A 102 7.81 9.78 10.47
N PRO A 103 8.72 9.13 9.71
CA PRO A 103 9.96 8.56 10.26
C PRO A 103 11.08 9.58 10.51
N ALA A 104 11.01 10.76 9.88
CA ALA A 104 12.10 11.72 9.91
C ALA A 104 11.60 13.18 9.89
N ASP A 105 12.45 14.08 10.35
CA ASP A 105 12.24 15.51 10.15
C ASP A 105 12.44 15.86 8.67
N GLY A 106 11.60 16.75 8.13
CA GLY A 106 11.83 17.36 6.82
C GLY A 106 10.59 17.58 6.00
N GLU A 107 10.80 17.80 4.71
CA GLU A 107 9.75 17.98 3.74
C GLU A 107 9.26 16.62 3.22
N TYR A 108 7.95 16.46 3.13
CA TYR A 108 7.27 15.33 2.54
C TYR A 108 6.46 15.82 1.34
N THR A 109 6.38 14.98 0.31
CA THR A 109 5.57 15.22 -0.88
C THR A 109 4.47 14.17 -0.95
N VAL A 110 3.22 14.62 -0.99
CA VAL A 110 2.06 13.81 -1.37
C VAL A 110 1.78 14.07 -2.84
N GLN A 111 2.15 13.13 -3.72
CA GLN A 111 2.01 13.28 -5.16
C GLN A 111 0.78 12.53 -5.66
N VAL A 112 -0.21 13.25 -6.21
CA VAL A 112 -1.41 12.70 -6.84
C VAL A 112 -1.17 12.52 -8.34
N TYR A 113 -1.52 11.35 -8.88
CA TYR A 113 -1.28 10.97 -10.27
C TYR A 113 -2.34 9.99 -10.80
N LEU A 114 -2.39 9.85 -12.13
CA LEU A 114 -3.12 8.78 -12.82
C LEU A 114 -2.15 7.67 -13.21
N MET A 115 -2.56 6.41 -13.06
CA MET A 115 -1.83 5.26 -13.60
C MET A 115 -1.58 5.45 -15.10
N ARG A 116 -0.46 4.89 -15.58
CA ARG A 116 0.03 5.07 -16.96
C ARG A 116 -1.01 4.72 -18.03
N ASN A 117 -1.84 3.71 -17.80
CA ASN A 117 -2.92 3.32 -18.71
C ASN A 117 -3.98 4.43 -18.87
N ALA A 118 -4.47 5.01 -17.77
CA ALA A 118 -5.45 6.10 -17.78
C ALA A 118 -4.83 7.42 -18.28
N ALA A 119 -3.60 7.72 -17.85
CA ALA A 119 -2.85 8.90 -18.29
C ALA A 119 -2.64 8.91 -19.82
N ARG A 120 -2.28 7.76 -20.42
CA ARG A 120 -2.15 7.59 -21.87
C ARG A 120 -3.45 7.86 -22.63
N ARG A 121 -4.60 7.51 -22.03
CA ARG A 121 -5.93 7.79 -22.59
C ARG A 121 -6.40 9.22 -22.34
N ASN A 122 -5.55 10.07 -21.76
CA ASN A 122 -5.84 11.47 -21.44
C ASN A 122 -7.09 11.63 -20.56
N GLU A 123 -7.33 10.65 -19.69
CA GLU A 123 -8.44 10.66 -18.74
C GLU A 123 -8.29 11.76 -17.69
N VAL A 124 -9.40 12.05 -17.02
CA VAL A 124 -9.49 13.05 -15.95
C VAL A 124 -9.79 12.34 -14.64
N ALA A 125 -9.24 12.86 -13.55
CA ALA A 125 -9.64 12.52 -12.20
C ALA A 125 -9.90 13.81 -11.42
N ASP A 126 -11.17 14.10 -11.16
CA ASP A 126 -11.55 15.04 -10.10
C ASP A 126 -11.42 14.33 -8.76
N TYR A 127 -10.96 15.03 -7.73
CA TYR A 127 -10.74 14.44 -6.42
C TYR A 127 -10.91 15.43 -5.27
N ALA A 128 -11.21 14.89 -4.10
CA ALA A 128 -10.99 15.54 -2.82
C ALA A 128 -9.80 14.88 -2.10
N ILE A 129 -8.91 15.68 -1.52
CA ILE A 129 -7.81 15.19 -0.67
C ILE A 129 -7.78 15.97 0.63
N SER A 130 -7.77 15.26 1.75
CA SER A 130 -7.57 15.83 3.08
C SER A 130 -6.18 15.44 3.59
N LEU A 131 -5.45 16.41 4.12
CA LEU A 131 -4.10 16.25 4.68
C LEU A 131 -4.10 16.74 6.11
N SER A 132 -4.10 15.81 7.06
CA SER A 132 -4.10 16.09 8.49
C SER A 132 -2.77 15.66 9.10
N LEU A 133 -2.06 16.60 9.71
CA LEU A 133 -0.83 16.37 10.43
C LEU A 133 -1.08 16.62 11.92
N ALA A 134 -0.74 15.68 12.80
CA ALA A 134 -0.90 15.79 14.24
C ALA A 134 0.43 15.56 14.96
N ASN A 135 0.64 16.19 16.12
CA ASN A 135 1.76 15.84 16.99
C ASN A 135 1.48 14.49 17.65
N GLY A 136 2.49 13.61 17.75
CA GLY A 136 2.34 12.28 18.33
C GLY A 136 1.76 12.28 19.76
N ASP A 137 2.03 13.34 20.53
CA ASP A 137 1.51 13.51 21.90
C ASP A 137 0.19 14.30 21.99
N ALA A 138 -0.19 15.03 20.93
CA ALA A 138 -1.41 15.84 20.88
C ALA A 138 -2.56 15.13 20.16
N VAL A 139 -2.44 13.83 19.93
CA VAL A 139 -3.54 13.02 19.44
C VAL A 139 -4.40 12.65 20.64
N ASP A 140 -5.43 13.45 20.92
CA ASP A 140 -6.72 12.80 21.23
C ASP A 140 -6.99 11.88 20.03
N ASN A 141 -6.83 10.56 20.23
CA ASN A 141 -6.94 9.47 19.25
C ASN A 141 -8.22 9.54 18.40
N ASN A 142 -8.28 10.46 17.44
CA ASN A 142 -9.44 10.67 16.59
C ASN A 142 -9.02 10.48 15.12
N ALA A 143 -8.70 9.27 14.68
CA ALA A 143 -9.04 7.98 15.25
C ALA A 143 -7.81 7.07 15.26
N ALA A 144 -7.55 6.39 16.40
CA ALA A 144 -6.87 5.10 16.33
C ALA A 144 -7.59 4.26 15.27
N PHE A 145 -6.87 3.49 14.45
CA PHE A 145 -7.48 2.69 13.39
C PHE A 145 -8.75 2.01 13.91
N ASP A 146 -9.91 2.32 13.33
CA ASP A 146 -11.21 1.85 13.78
C ASP A 146 -12.04 1.58 12.52
N GLN A 147 -12.29 0.30 12.26
CA GLN A 147 -13.00 -0.14 11.06
C GLN A 147 -13.97 -1.26 11.40
N ALA A 148 -15.23 -1.06 11.03
CA ALA A 148 -16.25 -2.11 11.05
C ALA A 148 -16.37 -2.73 9.64
N LEU A 149 -16.35 -4.05 9.58
CA LEU A 149 -16.43 -4.85 8.37
C LEU A 149 -17.52 -5.91 8.56
N GLU A 150 -18.30 -6.20 7.52
CA GLU A 150 -19.33 -7.23 7.54
C GLU A 150 -19.33 -8.01 6.23
N LEU A 151 -19.42 -9.33 6.33
CA LEU A 151 -19.59 -10.23 5.21
C LEU A 151 -20.37 -11.45 5.65
N GLN A 152 -21.37 -11.86 4.86
CA GLN A 152 -22.14 -13.10 5.08
C GLN A 152 -22.71 -13.25 6.52
N GLY A 153 -23.05 -12.13 7.16
CA GLY A 153 -23.64 -12.06 8.50
C GLY A 153 -22.63 -12.04 9.66
N ILE A 154 -21.33 -12.15 9.40
CA ILE A 154 -20.28 -11.99 10.41
C ILE A 154 -19.73 -10.58 10.35
N HIS A 155 -19.65 -9.95 11.52
CA HIS A 155 -19.14 -8.60 11.68
C HIS A 155 -17.80 -8.66 12.41
N PHE A 156 -16.86 -7.82 12.00
CA PHE A 156 -15.60 -7.58 12.70
C PHE A 156 -15.45 -6.09 12.95
N HIS A 157 -15.25 -5.71 14.21
CA HIS A 157 -14.78 -4.37 14.58
C HIS A 157 -13.29 -4.45 14.89
N VAL A 158 -12.47 -3.88 14.02
CA VAL A 158 -11.01 -3.86 14.18
C VAL A 158 -10.59 -2.50 14.73
N LYS A 159 -9.90 -2.51 15.87
CA LYS A 159 -9.39 -1.30 16.53
C LYS A 159 -7.90 -1.40 16.83
N ALA A 160 -7.16 -0.32 16.61
CA ALA A 160 -5.89 -0.11 17.29
C ALA A 160 -6.17 0.43 18.70
N ASP A 161 -5.46 -0.10 19.69
CA ASP A 161 -5.57 0.31 21.10
C ASP A 161 -4.18 0.25 21.77
N GLN A 162 -4.08 0.62 23.04
CA GLN A 162 -2.86 0.52 23.84
C GLN A 162 -3.13 -0.15 25.19
N VAL A 163 -2.26 -1.10 25.56
CA VAL A 163 -2.25 -1.72 26.89
C VAL A 163 -0.84 -1.56 27.46
N ASP A 164 -0.73 -0.94 28.64
CA ASP A 164 0.53 -0.64 29.32
C ASP A 164 1.57 0.07 28.42
N GLY A 165 1.11 1.01 27.59
CA GLY A 165 1.94 1.77 26.66
C GLY A 165 2.42 0.98 25.43
N LYS A 166 1.95 -0.27 25.24
CA LYS A 166 2.22 -1.08 24.05
C LYS A 166 1.01 -1.07 23.12
N SER A 167 1.22 -0.74 21.85
CA SER A 167 0.18 -0.81 20.83
C SER A 167 -0.31 -2.24 20.62
N ILE A 168 -1.62 -2.41 20.53
CA ILE A 168 -2.31 -3.67 20.26
C ILE A 168 -3.37 -3.47 19.17
N VAL A 169 -3.78 -4.58 18.55
CA VAL A 169 -5.02 -4.65 17.78
C VAL A 169 -6.06 -5.43 18.57
N ARG A 170 -7.29 -4.93 18.59
CA ARG A 170 -8.49 -5.62 19.05
C ARG A 170 -9.34 -5.96 17.84
N ILE A 171 -9.71 -7.23 17.69
CA ILE A 171 -10.64 -7.70 16.67
C ILE A 171 -11.86 -8.24 17.43
N GLU A 172 -12.96 -7.50 17.38
CA GLU A 172 -14.20 -7.82 18.07
C GLU A 172 -15.16 -8.49 17.06
N PRO A 173 -15.27 -9.83 17.05
CA PRO A 173 -16.23 -10.50 16.17
C PRO A 173 -17.65 -10.39 16.74
N LYS A 174 -18.65 -10.42 15.85
CA LYS A 174 -20.06 -10.57 16.19
C LYS A 174 -20.77 -11.41 15.13
N GLY A 175 -21.67 -12.28 15.60
CA GLY A 175 -22.46 -13.16 14.74
C GLY A 175 -21.93 -14.59 14.67
N LEU A 176 -20.85 -14.90 15.40
CA LEU A 176 -20.38 -16.27 15.54
C LEU A 176 -21.29 -17.06 16.49
N GLU A 177 -21.59 -18.32 16.18
CA GLU A 177 -22.55 -19.12 16.96
C GLU A 177 -22.02 -19.55 18.33
N ILE A 178 -20.71 -19.79 18.48
CA ILE A 178 -20.13 -20.39 19.68
C ILE A 178 -19.27 -19.39 20.45
N ASP A 179 -18.36 -18.71 19.77
CA ASP A 179 -17.37 -17.86 20.43
C ASP A 179 -17.19 -16.53 19.70
N ASN A 180 -17.56 -15.44 20.38
CA ASN A 180 -17.35 -14.06 19.92
C ASN A 180 -16.29 -13.33 20.78
N THR A 181 -15.38 -14.07 21.43
CA THR A 181 -14.34 -13.48 22.26
C THR A 181 -13.45 -12.56 21.44
N VAL A 182 -13.19 -11.36 21.97
CA VAL A 182 -12.31 -10.36 21.36
C VAL A 182 -10.90 -10.91 21.24
N GLN A 183 -10.35 -10.91 20.03
CA GLN A 183 -8.96 -11.27 19.80
C GLN A 183 -8.08 -10.05 20.03
N THR A 184 -7.04 -10.22 20.85
CA THR A 184 -6.05 -9.16 21.12
C THR A 184 -4.67 -9.63 20.72
N ARG A 185 -3.97 -8.83 19.90
CA ARG A 185 -2.59 -9.11 19.47
C ARG A 185 -1.72 -7.87 19.63
N PRO A 186 -0.45 -8.02 20.03
CA PRO A 186 0.50 -6.91 20.01
C PRO A 186 0.71 -6.43 18.58
N LEU A 187 0.88 -5.11 18.41
CA LEU A 187 1.24 -4.52 17.13
C LEU A 187 2.74 -4.22 17.09
N ASN A 188 3.40 -4.72 16.06
CA ASN A 188 4.75 -4.32 15.69
C ASN A 188 4.68 -3.34 14.51
N GLY A 189 4.11 -2.15 14.75
CA GLY A 189 3.86 -1.15 13.71
C GLY A 189 2.46 -0.54 13.80
N ASN A 190 2.03 0.11 12.71
CA ASN A 190 0.69 0.67 12.60
C ASN A 190 -0.20 -0.24 11.76
N ILE A 191 -1.49 -0.31 12.09
CA ILE A 191 -2.48 -0.92 11.19
C ILE A 191 -2.62 0.01 9.97
N VAL A 192 -2.37 -0.55 8.80
CA VAL A 192 -2.50 0.16 7.52
C VAL A 192 -3.93 0.05 7.02
N ARG A 193 -4.53 -1.14 7.13
CA ARG A 193 -5.86 -1.45 6.60
C ARG A 193 -6.35 -2.80 7.17
N ALA A 194 -7.66 -2.97 7.24
CA ALA A 194 -8.29 -4.27 7.42
C ALA A 194 -9.22 -4.57 6.23
N GLU A 195 -9.23 -5.82 5.78
CA GLU A 195 -10.10 -6.31 4.71
C GLU A 195 -10.78 -7.60 5.14
N ILE A 196 -12.02 -7.78 4.69
CA ILE A 196 -12.81 -8.99 4.90
C ILE A 196 -12.96 -9.72 3.58
N GLY A 197 -12.84 -11.03 3.58
CA GLY A 197 -12.94 -11.87 2.38
C GLY A 197 -13.50 -13.24 2.70
N ASP A 198 -13.73 -14.03 1.66
CA ASP A 198 -14.06 -15.46 1.74
C ASP A 198 -13.18 -16.14 0.68
N LEU A 199 -11.90 -16.33 1.01
CA LEU A 199 -10.89 -16.71 0.02
C LEU A 199 -11.07 -18.16 -0.45
N ASN A 200 -11.65 -19.02 0.39
CA ASN A 200 -11.87 -20.43 0.11
C ASN A 200 -13.31 -20.71 -0.41
N ASN A 201 -14.19 -19.71 -0.48
CA ASN A 201 -15.60 -19.81 -0.88
C ASN A 201 -16.44 -20.79 -0.03
N ASP A 202 -16.13 -20.94 1.25
CA ASP A 202 -16.89 -21.83 2.12
C ASP A 202 -18.13 -21.16 2.74
N GLY A 203 -18.36 -19.87 2.42
CA GLY A 203 -19.45 -19.10 2.97
C GLY A 203 -19.22 -18.66 4.41
N SER A 204 -18.00 -18.76 4.92
CA SER A 204 -17.53 -18.28 6.22
C SER A 204 -16.38 -17.30 6.02
N PRO A 205 -16.52 -16.03 6.44
CA PRO A 205 -15.53 -15.03 6.07
C PRO A 205 -14.25 -15.07 6.92
N GLU A 206 -13.17 -14.57 6.33
CA GLU A 206 -11.91 -14.23 6.98
C GLU A 206 -11.74 -12.72 7.18
N ILE A 207 -11.04 -12.34 8.24
CA ILE A 207 -10.55 -10.98 8.48
C ILE A 207 -9.02 -10.95 8.30
N TYR A 208 -8.53 -9.96 7.54
CA TYR A 208 -7.12 -9.72 7.28
C TYR A 208 -6.75 -8.31 7.73
N VAL A 209 -5.89 -8.20 8.74
CA VAL A 209 -5.39 -6.93 9.26
C VAL A 209 -3.93 -6.77 8.84
N PHE A 210 -3.68 -5.76 8.00
CA PHE A 210 -2.35 -5.48 7.48
C PHE A 210 -1.66 -4.44 8.34
N THR A 211 -0.48 -4.76 8.84
CA THR A 211 0.30 -3.86 9.66
C THR A 211 1.66 -3.61 9.02
N ARG A 212 2.25 -2.45 9.32
CA ARG A 212 3.58 -2.12 8.80
C ARG A 212 4.31 -1.21 9.77
N ARG A 213 5.62 -1.45 9.91
CA ARG A 213 6.53 -0.50 10.54
C ARG A 213 7.00 0.54 9.52
N PRO A 214 7.04 1.83 9.90
CA PRO A 214 7.67 2.82 9.04
C PRO A 214 9.18 2.50 8.90
N GLY A 215 9.70 2.65 7.69
CA GLY A 215 11.12 2.45 7.39
C GLY A 215 11.36 1.58 6.16
N ARG A 216 12.47 1.86 5.47
CA ARG A 216 13.02 1.01 4.41
C ARG A 216 13.44 -0.32 5.01
N GLY A 217 13.28 -1.42 4.27
CA GLY A 217 13.73 -2.72 4.77
C GLY A 217 12.73 -3.42 5.70
N MET A 218 11.72 -2.70 6.18
CA MET A 218 10.80 -3.22 7.21
C MET A 218 9.70 -4.04 6.55
N PRO A 219 9.55 -5.33 6.91
CA PRO A 219 8.49 -6.16 6.35
C PRO A 219 7.11 -5.63 6.78
N GLY A 220 6.14 -5.82 5.91
CA GLY A 220 4.74 -5.77 6.32
C GLY A 220 4.37 -7.07 7.03
N GLU A 221 3.41 -6.99 7.95
CA GLU A 221 2.92 -8.13 8.71
C GLU A 221 1.42 -8.31 8.50
N LEU A 222 0.95 -9.55 8.72
CA LEU A 222 -0.45 -9.94 8.62
C LEU A 222 -0.92 -10.51 9.96
N ILE A 223 -2.04 -10.01 10.45
CA ILE A 223 -2.81 -10.62 11.54
C ILE A 223 -4.14 -11.03 10.93
N ALA A 224 -4.45 -12.33 10.91
CA ALA A 224 -5.62 -12.82 10.19
C ALA A 224 -6.31 -13.99 10.90
N TYR A 225 -7.63 -14.05 10.76
CA TYR A 225 -8.49 -15.07 11.37
C TYR A 225 -9.58 -15.52 10.39
N SER A 226 -9.91 -16.80 10.40
CA SER A 226 -11.07 -17.36 9.68
C SER A 226 -12.20 -17.67 10.65
N ALA A 227 -13.43 -17.31 10.28
CA ALA A 227 -14.65 -17.58 11.04
C ALA A 227 -15.18 -19.00 10.77
N ASN A 228 -14.46 -20.03 11.19
CA ASN A 228 -14.76 -21.45 10.94
C ASN A 228 -16.26 -21.79 11.02
N ASN A 229 -16.89 -22.05 9.87
CA ASN A 229 -18.32 -22.37 9.76
C ASN A 229 -19.24 -21.38 10.49
N LYS A 230 -18.82 -20.11 10.63
CA LYS A 230 -19.49 -19.05 11.41
C LYS A 230 -19.63 -19.34 12.90
N LYS A 231 -18.76 -20.18 13.48
CA LYS A 231 -18.87 -20.62 14.88
C LYS A 231 -17.83 -20.02 15.81
N SER A 232 -16.58 -20.00 15.38
CA SER A 232 -15.44 -19.53 16.17
C SER A 232 -14.31 -19.08 15.25
N LEU A 233 -13.31 -18.40 15.82
CA LEU A 233 -12.13 -17.95 15.08
C LEU A 233 -10.98 -18.94 15.21
N SER A 234 -10.24 -19.14 14.12
CA SER A 234 -8.87 -19.68 14.15
C SER A 234 -7.93 -18.78 13.39
N GLU A 235 -6.70 -18.67 13.88
CA GLU A 235 -5.66 -17.89 13.23
C GLU A 235 -5.31 -18.45 11.84
N ILE A 236 -5.02 -17.54 10.93
CA ILE A 236 -4.53 -17.85 9.59
C ILE A 236 -3.04 -17.54 9.58
N TYR A 237 -2.23 -18.58 9.35
CA TYR A 237 -0.79 -18.45 9.27
C TYR A 237 -0.33 -18.07 7.86
N LEU A 238 0.46 -17.01 7.75
CA LEU A 238 1.22 -16.67 6.56
C LEU A 238 2.70 -17.01 6.81
N PRO A 239 3.27 -18.03 6.13
CA PRO A 239 4.68 -18.32 6.24
C PRO A 239 5.54 -17.10 5.82
N PRO A 240 6.58 -16.75 6.59
CA PRO A 240 7.44 -15.63 6.24
C PRO A 240 8.18 -15.90 4.93
N ILE A 241 8.42 -14.82 4.16
CA ILE A 241 9.09 -14.91 2.85
C ILE A 241 10.44 -15.64 2.93
N SER A 242 11.17 -15.49 4.04
CA SER A 242 12.46 -16.15 4.28
C SER A 242 12.41 -17.68 4.27
N GLU A 243 11.26 -18.29 4.52
CA GLU A 243 11.10 -19.75 4.48
C GLU A 243 10.97 -20.31 3.05
N ASN A 244 10.78 -19.45 2.06
CA ASN A 244 10.70 -19.85 0.65
C ASN A 244 11.87 -19.26 -0.16
N PRO A 245 12.93 -20.05 -0.41
CA PRO A 245 14.12 -19.58 -1.14
C PRO A 245 13.82 -19.01 -2.52
N LYS A 246 12.74 -19.46 -3.19
CA LYS A 246 12.36 -18.96 -4.52
C LYS A 246 11.80 -17.54 -4.47
N ILE A 247 11.17 -17.17 -3.35
CA ILE A 247 10.54 -15.86 -3.15
C ILE A 247 11.45 -14.92 -2.37
N ALA A 248 12.35 -15.46 -1.55
CA ALA A 248 13.25 -14.68 -0.69
C ALA A 248 14.35 -13.91 -1.45
N ASP A 249 14.68 -14.29 -2.69
CA ASP A 249 15.76 -13.67 -3.44
C ASP A 249 15.52 -12.16 -3.70
N GLY A 250 16.37 -11.29 -3.17
CA GLY A 250 16.18 -9.84 -3.28
C GLY A 250 15.01 -9.28 -2.45
N TYR A 251 14.46 -10.05 -1.52
CA TYR A 251 13.46 -9.57 -0.56
C TYR A 251 14.12 -8.74 0.56
N GLN A 252 13.60 -7.54 0.79
CA GLN A 252 13.97 -6.71 1.96
C GLN A 252 12.73 -6.05 2.57
N GLY A 253 11.61 -6.75 2.66
CA GLY A 253 10.38 -6.20 3.23
C GLY A 253 9.72 -5.14 2.34
N GLU A 254 9.10 -4.15 2.99
CA GLU A 254 8.25 -3.14 2.37
C GLU A 254 6.99 -3.70 1.71
N ASP A 255 6.48 -4.76 2.32
CA ASP A 255 5.32 -5.47 1.86
C ASP A 255 4.08 -4.60 1.89
N SER A 256 3.23 -4.87 0.91
CA SER A 256 1.85 -4.45 0.89
C SER A 256 0.98 -5.68 0.65
N PHE A 257 -0.17 -5.69 1.30
CA PHE A 257 -1.13 -6.78 1.20
C PHE A 257 -2.47 -6.25 0.68
N ALA A 258 -3.18 -7.09 -0.07
CA ALA A 258 -4.55 -6.87 -0.48
C ALA A 258 -5.26 -8.21 -0.68
N VAL A 259 -6.53 -8.30 -0.33
CA VAL A 259 -7.43 -9.34 -0.79
C VAL A 259 -7.86 -8.97 -2.21
N VAL A 260 -7.62 -9.89 -3.16
CA VAL A 260 -8.00 -9.72 -4.56
C VAL A 260 -8.71 -10.98 -4.99
N GLU A 261 -10.00 -10.83 -5.30
CA GLU A 261 -10.89 -11.97 -5.57
C GLU A 261 -10.77 -12.98 -4.41
N ASN A 262 -10.31 -14.19 -4.71
CA ASN A 262 -10.20 -15.30 -3.77
C ASN A 262 -8.74 -15.61 -3.44
N THR A 263 -7.91 -14.57 -3.34
CA THR A 263 -6.50 -14.68 -2.98
C THR A 263 -6.09 -13.55 -2.07
N LEU A 264 -5.13 -13.83 -1.19
CA LEU A 264 -4.33 -12.77 -0.59
C LEU A 264 -3.16 -12.49 -1.53
N VAL A 265 -2.90 -11.21 -1.80
CA VAL A 265 -1.79 -10.77 -2.62
C VAL A 265 -0.80 -9.98 -1.77
N GLN A 266 0.44 -10.45 -1.70
CA GLN A 266 1.57 -9.74 -1.10
C GLN A 266 2.45 -9.18 -2.22
N ARG A 267 2.85 -7.91 -2.11
CA ARG A 267 3.74 -7.24 -3.06
C ARG A 267 4.86 -6.53 -2.34
N PHE A 268 6.08 -6.68 -2.85
CA PHE A 268 7.26 -6.00 -2.32
C PHE A 268 8.27 -5.68 -3.45
N PRO A 269 9.08 -4.62 -3.31
CA PRO A 269 10.15 -4.31 -4.26
C PRO A 269 11.26 -5.36 -4.24
N VAL A 270 11.85 -5.62 -5.41
CA VAL A 270 13.02 -6.52 -5.54
C VAL A 270 14.31 -5.71 -5.47
N TYR A 271 15.21 -6.13 -4.60
CA TYR A 271 16.52 -5.52 -4.37
C TYR A 271 17.64 -6.21 -5.16
N ASN A 272 18.70 -5.46 -5.49
CA ASN A 272 19.85 -5.98 -6.25
C ASN A 272 20.67 -7.02 -5.47
N SER A 273 20.59 -7.02 -4.14
CA SER A 273 21.20 -8.02 -3.26
C SER A 273 20.49 -8.01 -1.90
N THR A 274 20.90 -8.89 -0.99
CA THR A 274 20.45 -8.94 0.40
C THR A 274 21.15 -7.93 1.32
N ASP A 275 22.09 -7.12 0.79
CA ASP A 275 22.81 -6.14 1.59
C ASP A 275 21.89 -4.99 2.01
N ALA A 276 21.99 -4.53 3.26
CA ALA A 276 21.13 -3.46 3.78
C ALA A 276 21.22 -2.12 3.00
N GLY A 277 22.30 -1.92 2.24
CA GLY A 277 22.49 -0.75 1.36
C GLY A 277 22.09 -0.98 -0.10
N ALA A 278 21.67 -2.19 -0.48
CA ALA A 278 21.40 -2.54 -1.87
C ALA A 278 20.31 -1.64 -2.46
N GLY A 279 20.50 -1.17 -3.69
CA GLY A 279 19.46 -0.44 -4.42
C GLY A 279 18.30 -1.36 -4.81
N ARG A 280 17.14 -0.78 -5.09
CA ARG A 280 16.03 -1.49 -5.76
C ARG A 280 16.40 -1.74 -7.22
N THR A 281 15.93 -2.85 -7.75
CA THR A 281 16.01 -3.18 -9.19
C THR A 281 15.03 -2.34 -10.03
N GLY A 282 14.01 -1.76 -9.39
CA GLY A 282 12.86 -1.14 -10.04
C GLY A 282 11.72 -2.11 -10.35
N LYS A 283 11.94 -3.43 -10.21
CA LYS A 283 10.90 -4.45 -10.30
C LYS A 283 10.14 -4.61 -8.99
N MET A 284 8.91 -5.07 -9.12
CA MET A 284 8.08 -5.53 -8.02
C MET A 284 7.88 -7.02 -8.11
N ARG A 285 7.94 -7.73 -6.98
CA ARG A 285 7.48 -9.11 -6.89
C ARG A 285 6.10 -9.12 -6.25
N GLN A 286 5.21 -9.93 -6.84
CA GLN A 286 3.88 -10.21 -6.34
C GLN A 286 3.76 -11.70 -6.08
N VAL A 287 3.30 -12.05 -4.88
CA VAL A 287 2.97 -13.41 -4.47
C VAL A 287 1.46 -13.47 -4.21
N GLN A 288 0.80 -14.44 -4.80
CA GLN A 288 -0.61 -14.75 -4.55
C GLN A 288 -0.69 -15.99 -3.68
N TYR A 289 -1.56 -15.95 -2.68
CA TYR A 289 -1.77 -17.04 -1.74
C TYR A 289 -3.22 -17.51 -1.78
N LYS A 290 -3.39 -18.82 -1.68
CA LYS A 290 -4.67 -19.49 -1.45
C LYS A 290 -4.77 -19.92 0.01
N LEU A 291 -5.96 -19.78 0.57
CA LEU A 291 -6.26 -20.26 1.91
C LEU A 291 -6.50 -21.78 1.86
N VAL A 292 -5.74 -22.53 2.65
CA VAL A 292 -5.86 -24.00 2.73
C VAL A 292 -5.83 -24.46 4.18
N ALA A 293 -6.40 -25.63 4.46
CA ALA A 293 -6.32 -26.24 5.78
C ALA A 293 -4.85 -26.60 6.12
N GLY A 294 -4.43 -26.26 7.33
CA GLY A 294 -3.18 -26.69 7.95
C GLY A 294 -3.44 -27.62 9.15
N GLU A 295 -2.39 -28.01 9.85
CA GLU A 295 -2.49 -28.96 10.99
C GLU A 295 -3.26 -28.38 12.18
N ALA A 296 -3.14 -27.07 12.42
CA ALA A 296 -3.71 -26.40 13.61
C ALA A 296 -4.64 -25.22 13.27
N GLY A 297 -5.09 -25.10 12.02
CA GLY A 297 -5.89 -23.97 11.55
C GLY A 297 -5.76 -23.78 10.05
N TRP A 298 -5.64 -22.53 9.61
CA TRP A 298 -5.53 -22.20 8.20
C TRP A 298 -4.14 -21.69 7.84
N VAL A 299 -3.71 -21.97 6.62
CA VAL A 299 -2.42 -21.51 6.09
C VAL A 299 -2.65 -20.84 4.74
N LEU A 300 -2.02 -19.70 4.54
CA LEU A 300 -1.91 -19.05 3.24
C LEU A 300 -0.74 -19.69 2.48
N ARG A 301 -1.07 -20.56 1.51
CA ARG A 301 -0.08 -21.25 0.69
C ARG A 301 0.13 -20.51 -0.62
N GLU A 302 1.38 -20.35 -1.03
CA GLU A 302 1.75 -19.79 -2.34
C GLU A 302 0.99 -20.52 -3.47
N ASP A 303 0.39 -19.74 -4.34
CA ASP A 303 -0.27 -20.19 -5.57
C ASP A 303 0.47 -19.69 -6.82
N LYS A 304 0.86 -18.41 -6.82
CA LYS A 304 1.51 -17.79 -7.98
C LYS A 304 2.49 -16.68 -7.59
N VAL A 305 3.63 -16.64 -8.27
CA VAL A 305 4.64 -15.58 -8.14
C VAL A 305 4.87 -14.91 -9.49
N THR A 306 4.90 -13.58 -9.52
CA THR A 306 5.18 -12.79 -10.72
C THR A 306 6.07 -11.60 -10.41
N GLU A 307 6.95 -11.23 -11.33
CA GLU A 307 7.71 -9.98 -11.30
C GLU A 307 7.29 -9.06 -12.44
N TYR A 308 7.23 -7.75 -12.19
CA TYR A 308 6.89 -6.74 -13.20
C TYR A 308 7.59 -5.40 -12.96
#